data_AF-T2J8I5-F1
#
_entry.id   AF-T2J8I5-F1
#
_cell.length_a   1.000
_cell.length_b   1.000
_cell.length_c   1.000
_cell.angle_alpha   90.00
_cell.angle_beta   90.00
_cell.angle_gamma   90.00
#
_symmetry.space_group_name_H-M   'P 1'
#
loop_
_entity.id
_entity.type
_entity.pdbx_description
1 polymer ?
#
loop_
_entity_poly.entity_id
_entity_poly.type
_entity_poly.pdbx_seq_one_letter_code
_entity_poly.pdbx_strand_id
1 'polypeptide(L)'
;MVCIEKNSPDIEQQSQDNLISNLTTDNLAYTIYTSGSTGQPKGVQIPHSSLSNFLFSMKEEPGLSSKDTLLAVTTYSFDIAALELFLPLIVGARLIVASQEIVADGTQLLAKLTDSKTTVMQATPATWKLLIAAGWEGNEQLKVLCGGEALPSQLASELLERCESLWNMYGPTETTIWSAVSEIKTDSQLISIGNGIANTQLYILDQSSQLVPVGVVGELCIGGEGLARGYFQRR
;
A
#
# COMPACT_ATOMS: atom_id res chain seq x y z
N MET A 1 -16.65 5.95 -9.02
CA MET A 1 -17.20 5.43 -10.29
C MET A 1 -16.07 4.68 -10.99
N VAL A 2 -16.12 3.35 -11.03
CA VAL A 2 -15.10 2.56 -11.74
C VAL A 2 -15.34 2.75 -13.24
N CYS A 3 -14.60 3.66 -13.87
CA CYS A 3 -14.59 3.72 -15.33
C CYS A 3 -13.70 2.59 -15.84
N ILE A 4 -14.21 1.37 -15.81
CA ILE A 4 -13.79 0.34 -16.76
C ILE A 4 -14.08 0.94 -18.15
N GLU A 5 -13.17 0.78 -19.11
CA GLU A 5 -13.31 1.36 -20.45
C GLU A 5 -14.78 1.31 -20.92
N LYS A 6 -15.31 2.50 -21.19
CA LYS A 6 -16.72 2.89 -21.05
C LYS A 6 -17.74 2.15 -21.93
N ASN A 7 -17.37 1.07 -22.61
CA ASN A 7 -18.13 0.44 -23.69
C ASN A 7 -17.98 -1.09 -23.74
N SER A 8 -17.88 -1.81 -22.62
CA SER A 8 -18.03 -3.27 -22.70
C SER A 8 -19.52 -3.63 -22.69
N PRO A 9 -20.11 -4.07 -23.82
CA PRO A 9 -21.52 -4.42 -23.91
C PRO A 9 -21.91 -5.58 -22.98
N ASP A 10 -20.93 -6.32 -22.46
CA ASP A 10 -21.13 -7.44 -21.55
C ASP A 10 -21.42 -6.98 -20.11
N ILE A 11 -20.93 -5.80 -19.70
CA ILE A 11 -21.14 -5.26 -18.35
C ILE A 11 -22.53 -4.62 -18.22
N GLU A 12 -22.99 -3.93 -19.25
CA GLU A 12 -24.34 -3.33 -19.28
C GLU A 12 -25.46 -4.38 -19.21
N GLN A 13 -25.15 -5.62 -19.58
CA GLN A 13 -26.05 -6.77 -19.48
C GLN A 13 -26.04 -7.43 -18.09
N GLN A 14 -25.13 -7.06 -17.20
CA GLN A 14 -25.08 -7.62 -15.85
C GLN A 14 -26.12 -6.97 -14.94
N SER A 15 -26.51 -7.70 -13.89
CA SER A 15 -27.43 -7.17 -12.89
C SER A 15 -26.85 -5.92 -12.20
N GLN A 16 -27.71 -4.91 -12.03
CA GLN A 16 -27.41 -3.72 -11.23
C GLN A 16 -27.80 -3.88 -9.76
N ASP A 17 -28.43 -5.00 -9.40
CA ASP A 17 -28.80 -5.28 -8.02
C ASP A 17 -27.55 -5.53 -7.18
N ASN A 18 -27.62 -5.14 -5.91
CA ASN A 18 -26.58 -5.49 -4.95
C ASN A 18 -26.47 -7.01 -4.82
N LEU A 19 -25.23 -7.51 -4.81
CA LEU A 19 -24.94 -8.91 -4.50
C LEU A 19 -25.50 -9.25 -3.11
N ILE A 20 -26.44 -10.19 -3.04
CA ILE A 20 -26.89 -10.76 -1.77
C ILE A 20 -25.76 -11.65 -1.27
N SER A 21 -25.16 -11.27 -0.16
CA SER A 21 -24.01 -11.94 0.41
C SER A 21 -24.22 -12.21 1.90
N ASN A 22 -23.90 -13.42 2.34
CA ASN A 22 -23.88 -13.81 3.75
C ASN A 22 -22.48 -13.62 4.37
N LEU A 23 -21.63 -12.79 3.76
CA LEU A 23 -20.29 -12.51 4.26
C LEU A 23 -20.35 -11.68 5.56
N THR A 24 -19.48 -12.04 6.50
CA THR A 24 -19.21 -11.29 7.73
C THR A 24 -17.79 -10.72 7.71
N THR A 25 -17.50 -9.77 8.59
CA THR A 25 -16.15 -9.19 8.75
C THR A 25 -15.10 -10.23 9.16
N ASP A 26 -15.54 -11.34 9.77
CA ASP A 26 -14.68 -12.43 10.16
C ASP A 26 -14.32 -13.34 9.00
N ASN A 27 -14.97 -13.25 7.83
CA ASN A 27 -14.56 -14.03 6.67
C ASN A 27 -13.23 -13.53 6.10
N LEU A 28 -12.52 -14.41 5.39
CA LEU A 28 -11.25 -14.05 4.74
C LEU A 28 -11.52 -13.13 3.55
N ALA A 29 -10.82 -12.00 3.51
CA ALA A 29 -10.75 -11.14 2.34
C ALA A 29 -9.81 -11.73 1.29
N TYR A 30 -8.64 -12.24 1.71
CA TYR A 30 -7.68 -12.88 0.82
C TYR A 30 -6.73 -13.82 1.55
N THR A 31 -6.00 -14.61 0.76
CA THR A 31 -4.82 -15.34 1.20
C THR A 31 -3.69 -15.09 0.21
N ILE A 32 -2.60 -14.49 0.67
CA ILE A 32 -1.42 -14.19 -0.16
C ILE A 32 -0.25 -15.02 0.34
N TYR A 33 0.49 -15.62 -0.58
CA TYR A 33 1.64 -16.45 -0.27
C TYR A 33 2.92 -15.63 -0.21
N THR A 34 3.64 -15.74 0.90
CA THR A 34 4.95 -15.12 1.09
C THR A 34 6.06 -16.16 1.07
N SER A 35 7.30 -15.72 0.81
CA SER A 35 8.47 -16.58 0.87
C SER A 35 8.66 -17.10 2.30
N GLY A 36 8.68 -18.43 2.48
CA GLY A 36 8.93 -19.03 3.78
C GLY A 36 10.42 -19.23 4.00
N SER A 37 10.93 -18.90 5.19
CA SER A 37 12.31 -19.19 5.61
C SER A 37 12.69 -20.68 5.55
N THR A 38 11.70 -21.58 5.53
CA THR A 38 11.85 -23.03 5.41
C THR A 38 11.80 -23.54 3.96
N GLY A 39 11.80 -22.64 2.96
CA GLY A 39 11.69 -22.97 1.54
C GLY A 39 10.27 -23.32 1.05
N GLN A 40 9.29 -23.40 1.95
CA GLN A 40 7.88 -23.66 1.62
C GLN A 40 7.07 -22.38 1.77
N PRO A 41 6.37 -21.90 0.72
CA PRO A 41 5.51 -20.72 0.79
C PRO A 41 4.50 -20.78 1.94
N LYS A 42 4.24 -19.62 2.57
CA LYS A 42 3.27 -19.48 3.66
C LYS A 42 2.11 -18.63 3.19
N GLY A 43 0.90 -19.18 3.18
CA GLY A 43 -0.31 -18.41 2.86
C GLY A 43 -0.75 -17.60 4.07
N VAL A 44 -0.61 -16.28 4.05
CA VAL A 44 -1.09 -15.38 5.11
C VAL A 44 -2.59 -15.14 4.90
N GLN A 45 -3.40 -15.43 5.91
CA GLN A 45 -4.85 -15.34 5.84
C GLN A 45 -5.36 -14.03 6.45
N ILE A 46 -5.86 -13.11 5.62
CA ILE A 46 -6.33 -11.79 6.06
C ILE A 46 -7.86 -11.75 6.10
N PRO A 47 -8.48 -11.45 7.26
CA PRO A 47 -9.93 -11.26 7.37
C PRO A 47 -10.37 -9.89 6.82
N HIS A 48 -11.66 -9.78 6.49
CA HIS A 48 -12.27 -8.51 6.07
C HIS A 48 -12.16 -7.42 7.13
N SER A 49 -12.23 -7.77 8.42
CA SER A 49 -12.05 -6.83 9.54
C SER A 49 -10.70 -6.10 9.48
N SER A 50 -9.60 -6.84 9.34
CA SER A 50 -8.25 -6.26 9.27
C SER A 50 -8.05 -5.40 8.02
N LEU A 51 -8.51 -5.88 6.85
CA LEU A 51 -8.46 -5.09 5.62
C LEU A 51 -9.30 -3.81 5.73
N SER A 52 -10.48 -3.88 6.36
CA SER A 52 -11.33 -2.72 6.57
C SER A 52 -10.65 -1.71 7.50
N ASN A 53 -10.10 -2.15 8.63
CA ASN A 53 -9.34 -1.29 9.54
C ASN A 53 -8.22 -0.55 8.80
N PHE A 54 -7.44 -1.27 8.01
CA PHE A 54 -6.37 -0.71 7.19
C PHE A 54 -6.89 0.34 6.20
N LEU A 55 -7.89 0.01 5.38
CA LEU A 55 -8.41 0.92 4.34
C LEU A 55 -9.02 2.19 4.95
N PHE A 56 -9.74 2.07 6.07
CA PHE A 56 -10.27 3.24 6.78
C PHE A 56 -9.16 4.07 7.43
N SER A 57 -8.06 3.47 7.88
CA SER A 57 -6.90 4.23 8.35
C SER A 57 -6.24 5.00 7.20
N MET A 58 -5.98 4.33 6.06
CA MET A 58 -5.33 4.95 4.90
C MET A 58 -6.16 6.06 4.25
N LYS A 59 -7.50 5.94 4.34
CA LYS A 59 -8.43 6.99 3.91
C LYS A 59 -8.20 8.30 4.66
N GLU A 60 -7.86 8.24 5.95
CA GLU A 60 -7.62 9.43 6.77
C GLU A 60 -6.16 9.88 6.68
N GLU A 61 -5.20 8.94 6.76
CA GLU A 61 -3.75 9.21 6.67
C GLU A 61 -3.04 8.01 6.02
N PRO A 62 -2.36 8.16 4.86
CA PRO A 62 -1.97 9.39 4.15
C PRO A 62 -3.10 10.21 3.51
N GLY A 63 -4.32 9.67 3.47
CA GLY A 63 -5.49 10.37 2.95
C GLY A 63 -5.77 10.10 1.47
N LEU A 64 -7.01 9.77 1.14
CA LEU A 64 -7.49 9.69 -0.24
C LEU A 64 -8.95 10.18 -0.33
N SER A 65 -9.25 10.97 -1.34
CA SER A 65 -10.57 11.58 -1.56
C SER A 65 -11.15 11.25 -2.93
N SER A 66 -12.42 11.59 -3.14
CA SER A 66 -13.08 11.45 -4.44
C SER A 66 -12.50 12.32 -5.55
N LYS A 67 -11.64 13.28 -5.22
CA LYS A 67 -10.95 14.16 -6.18
C LYS A 67 -9.69 13.51 -6.76
N ASP A 68 -9.23 12.42 -6.16
CA ASP A 68 -7.96 11.81 -6.49
C ASP A 68 -8.05 10.85 -7.68
N THR A 69 -6.93 10.74 -8.40
CA THR A 69 -6.70 9.69 -9.40
C THR A 69 -5.53 8.84 -8.95
N LEU A 70 -5.81 7.58 -8.59
CA LEU A 70 -4.81 6.59 -8.19
C LEU A 70 -4.39 5.74 -9.39
N LEU A 71 -3.08 5.66 -9.64
CA LEU A 71 -2.48 4.74 -10.60
C LEU A 71 -2.00 3.47 -9.88
N ALA A 72 -2.67 2.36 -10.15
CA ALA A 72 -2.31 1.04 -9.65
C ALA A 72 -1.24 0.41 -10.55
N VAL A 73 -0.11 0.07 -9.95
CA VAL A 73 1.09 -0.45 -10.61
C VAL A 73 1.56 -1.77 -10.00
N THR A 74 1.00 -2.16 -8.86
CA THR A 74 1.42 -3.35 -8.13
C THR A 74 0.68 -4.59 -8.64
N THR A 75 1.41 -5.71 -8.80
CA THR A 75 0.82 -7.03 -9.03
C THR A 75 -0.12 -7.44 -7.90
N TYR A 76 -1.29 -8.01 -8.24
CA TYR A 76 -2.26 -8.52 -7.25
C TYR A 76 -1.74 -9.70 -6.42
N SER A 77 -0.57 -10.25 -6.75
CA SER A 77 0.13 -11.25 -5.94
C SER A 77 0.91 -10.65 -4.76
N PHE A 78 1.05 -9.32 -4.71
CA PHE A 78 1.62 -8.59 -3.59
C PHE A 78 0.49 -7.83 -2.87
N ASP A 79 0.45 -7.90 -1.55
CA ASP A 79 -0.66 -7.43 -0.73
C ASP A 79 -0.90 -5.92 -0.83
N ILE A 80 0.14 -5.13 -1.08
CA ILE A 80 0.04 -3.67 -1.24
C ILE A 80 -0.87 -3.27 -2.41
N ALA A 81 -1.09 -4.16 -3.39
CA ALA A 81 -2.07 -3.95 -4.46
C ALA A 81 -3.51 -3.82 -3.93
N ALA A 82 -3.84 -4.39 -2.77
CA ALA A 82 -5.18 -4.25 -2.19
C ALA A 82 -5.50 -2.80 -1.79
N LEU A 83 -4.51 -2.00 -1.37
CA LEU A 83 -4.69 -0.55 -1.19
C LEU A 83 -5.10 0.09 -2.52
N GLU A 84 -4.32 -0.17 -3.57
CA GLU A 84 -4.50 0.41 -4.90
C GLU A 84 -5.87 0.06 -5.49
N LEU A 85 -6.35 -1.16 -5.26
CA LEU A 85 -7.59 -1.67 -5.83
C LEU A 85 -8.83 -1.22 -5.03
N PHE A 86 -8.79 -1.20 -3.70
CA PHE A 86 -9.99 -1.00 -2.90
C PHE A 86 -10.16 0.42 -2.35
N LEU A 87 -9.07 1.08 -1.93
CA LEU A 87 -9.16 2.42 -1.33
C LEU A 87 -9.83 3.46 -2.25
N PRO A 88 -9.44 3.62 -3.54
CA PRO A 88 -10.08 4.59 -4.41
C PRO A 88 -11.57 4.30 -4.62
N LEU A 89 -11.98 3.04 -4.60
CA LEU A 89 -13.37 2.64 -4.79
C LEU A 89 -14.25 3.02 -3.59
N ILE A 90 -13.73 2.85 -2.38
CA ILE A 90 -14.44 3.18 -1.13
C ILE A 90 -14.64 4.68 -0.98
N VAL A 91 -13.66 5.49 -1.41
CA VAL A 91 -13.73 6.97 -1.27
C VAL A 91 -14.30 7.67 -2.50
N GLY A 92 -14.60 6.93 -3.56
CA GLY A 92 -15.15 7.46 -4.82
C GLY A 92 -14.13 8.10 -5.76
N ALA A 93 -12.84 7.86 -5.55
CA ALA A 93 -11.75 8.32 -6.41
C ALA A 93 -11.75 7.59 -7.78
N ARG A 94 -10.91 8.06 -8.69
CA ARG A 94 -10.64 7.38 -9.97
C ARG A 94 -9.50 6.39 -9.78
N LEU A 95 -9.70 5.15 -10.24
CA LEU A 95 -8.67 4.11 -10.30
C LEU A 95 -8.24 3.88 -11.75
N ILE A 96 -6.94 3.91 -12.01
CA ILE A 96 -6.32 3.52 -13.28
C ILE A 96 -5.45 2.30 -13.01
N VAL A 97 -5.68 1.19 -13.73
CA VAL A 97 -4.85 -0.02 -13.60
C VAL A 97 -3.84 -0.05 -14.74
N ALA A 98 -2.55 -0.03 -14.42
CA ALA A 98 -1.48 -0.20 -15.40
C ALA A 98 -1.24 -1.71 -15.66
N SER A 99 -0.90 -2.05 -16.91
CA SER A 99 -0.49 -3.41 -17.23
C SER A 99 0.95 -3.67 -16.79
N GLN A 100 1.34 -4.93 -16.67
CA GLN A 100 2.72 -5.28 -16.27
C GLN A 100 3.75 -4.78 -17.29
N GLU A 101 3.39 -4.77 -18.57
CA GLU A 101 4.25 -4.26 -19.65
C GLU A 101 4.52 -2.77 -19.49
N ILE A 102 3.51 -1.98 -19.10
CA ILE A 102 3.66 -0.55 -18.81
C ILE A 102 4.54 -0.35 -17.58
N VAL A 103 4.30 -1.11 -16.50
CA VAL A 103 5.02 -0.93 -15.22
C VAL A 103 6.50 -1.30 -15.35
N ALA A 104 6.85 -2.27 -16.20
CA ALA A 104 8.22 -2.70 -16.44
C ALA A 104 9.06 -1.71 -17.27
N ASP A 105 8.42 -0.75 -17.95
CA ASP A 105 9.07 0.25 -18.80
C ASP A 105 8.87 1.65 -18.22
N GLY A 106 9.95 2.26 -17.72
CA GLY A 106 9.89 3.58 -17.08
C GLY A 106 9.35 4.68 -18.00
N THR A 107 9.57 4.61 -19.31
CA THR A 107 9.07 5.62 -20.27
C THR A 107 7.57 5.48 -20.46
N GLN A 108 7.07 4.24 -20.60
CA GLN A 108 5.64 3.97 -20.71
C GLN A 108 4.91 4.28 -19.40
N LEU A 109 5.51 3.93 -18.25
CA LEU A 109 4.95 4.26 -16.94
C LEU A 109 4.87 5.77 -16.72
N LEU A 110 5.92 6.52 -17.09
CA LEU A 110 5.93 7.98 -17.02
C LEU A 110 4.84 8.61 -17.91
N ALA A 111 4.71 8.13 -19.15
CA ALA A 111 3.63 8.57 -20.04
C ALA A 111 2.26 8.29 -19.42
N LYS A 112 2.04 7.08 -18.87
CA LYS A 112 0.78 6.71 -18.21
C LYS A 112 0.48 7.58 -16.99
N LEU A 113 1.47 7.86 -16.15
CA LEU A 113 1.35 8.72 -14.97
C LEU A 113 0.93 10.14 -15.37
N THR A 114 1.53 10.67 -16.44
CA THR A 114 1.26 12.02 -16.96
C THR A 114 -0.13 12.12 -17.62
N ASP A 115 -0.43 11.22 -18.56
CA ASP A 115 -1.67 11.24 -19.36
C ASP A 115 -2.92 11.04 -18.50
N SER A 116 -2.79 10.24 -17.44
CA SER A 116 -3.90 9.97 -16.52
C SER A 116 -4.15 11.09 -15.52
N LYS A 117 -3.26 12.10 -15.42
CA LYS A 117 -3.27 13.13 -14.37
C LYS A 117 -3.31 12.51 -12.98
N THR A 118 -2.42 11.54 -12.75
CA THR A 118 -2.33 10.82 -11.48
C THR A 118 -2.02 11.79 -10.34
N THR A 119 -2.77 11.70 -9.25
CA THR A 119 -2.54 12.46 -8.01
C THR A 119 -2.03 11.60 -6.87
N VAL A 120 -2.17 10.26 -6.94
CA VAL A 120 -1.61 9.34 -5.96
C VAL A 120 -1.03 8.11 -6.65
N MET A 121 0.19 7.73 -6.28
CA MET A 121 0.78 6.46 -6.70
C MET A 121 1.53 5.82 -5.54
N GLN A 122 1.34 4.50 -5.41
CA GLN A 122 2.12 3.66 -4.51
C GLN A 122 3.12 2.85 -5.32
N ALA A 123 4.37 2.79 -4.88
CA ALA A 123 5.36 1.90 -5.48
C ALA A 123 6.55 1.61 -4.54
N THR A 124 7.32 0.58 -4.86
CA THR A 124 8.58 0.29 -4.15
C THR A 124 9.67 1.30 -4.54
N PRO A 125 10.74 1.44 -3.74
CA PRO A 125 11.91 2.25 -4.11
C PRO A 125 12.46 1.95 -5.51
N ALA A 126 12.40 0.69 -5.95
CA ALA A 126 12.85 0.28 -7.28
C ALA A 126 12.04 0.94 -8.41
N THR A 127 10.71 0.97 -8.31
CA THR A 127 9.84 1.59 -9.31
C THR A 127 10.00 3.11 -9.33
N TRP A 128 10.18 3.74 -8.18
CA TRP A 128 10.47 5.19 -8.12
C TRP A 128 11.80 5.54 -8.79
N LYS A 129 12.85 4.74 -8.56
CA LYS A 129 14.13 4.90 -9.27
C LYS A 129 13.98 4.70 -10.78
N LEU A 130 13.18 3.73 -11.22
CA LEU A 130 12.88 3.50 -12.64
C LEU A 130 12.24 4.73 -13.29
N LEU A 131 11.26 5.35 -12.62
CA LEU A 131 10.61 6.58 -13.10
C LEU A 131 11.59 7.76 -13.19
N ILE A 132 12.41 7.98 -12.16
CA ILE A 132 13.41 9.05 -12.16
C ILE A 132 14.42 8.83 -13.31
N ALA A 133 14.89 7.58 -13.49
CA ALA A 133 15.80 7.24 -14.58
C ALA A 133 15.18 7.41 -15.98
N ALA A 134 13.85 7.30 -16.08
CA ALA A 134 13.10 7.57 -17.31
C ALA A 134 12.86 9.07 -17.58
N GLY A 135 13.37 9.97 -16.73
CA GLY A 135 13.27 11.41 -16.91
C GLY A 135 12.05 12.04 -16.24
N TRP A 136 11.48 11.41 -15.20
CA TRP A 136 10.40 12.03 -14.44
C TRP A 136 10.90 13.26 -13.67
N GLU A 137 10.45 14.45 -14.08
CA GLU A 137 10.84 15.73 -13.46
C GLU A 137 10.08 16.03 -12.16
N GLY A 138 8.93 15.39 -11.94
CA GLY A 138 8.06 15.61 -10.78
C GLY A 138 6.63 15.99 -11.15
N ASN A 139 5.77 16.02 -10.15
CA ASN A 139 4.41 16.54 -10.19
C ASN A 139 4.04 17.05 -8.79
N GLU A 140 3.92 18.38 -8.64
CA GLU A 140 3.60 19.04 -7.36
C GLU A 140 2.20 18.71 -6.81
N GLN A 141 1.39 17.93 -7.54
CA GLN A 141 0.10 17.41 -7.09
C GLN A 141 0.14 15.91 -6.76
N LEU A 142 1.29 15.24 -6.97
CA LEU A 142 1.42 13.81 -6.75
C LEU A 142 1.76 13.53 -5.29
N LYS A 143 0.92 12.73 -4.64
CA LYS A 143 1.23 12.06 -3.38
C LYS A 143 1.94 10.74 -3.66
N VAL A 144 3.14 10.62 -3.12
CA VAL A 144 4.03 9.47 -3.29
C VAL A 144 3.92 8.57 -2.06
N LEU A 145 3.45 7.34 -2.25
CA LEU A 145 3.50 6.29 -1.23
C LEU A 145 4.66 5.34 -1.57
N CYS A 146 5.66 5.27 -0.70
CA CYS A 146 6.83 4.43 -0.90
C CYS A 146 6.95 3.38 0.21
N GLY A 147 6.98 2.10 -0.14
CA GLY A 147 7.07 1.03 0.83
C GLY A 147 7.45 -0.32 0.23
N GLY A 148 7.55 -1.34 1.08
CA GLY A 148 7.88 -2.72 0.71
C GLY A 148 9.38 -3.01 0.77
N GLU A 149 10.20 -1.96 0.80
CA GLU A 149 11.64 -2.02 1.06
C GLU A 149 12.03 -0.78 1.88
N ALA A 150 13.23 -0.78 2.45
CA ALA A 150 13.75 0.41 3.12
C ALA A 150 13.93 1.55 2.11
N LEU A 151 13.32 2.71 2.38
CA LEU A 151 13.45 3.93 1.59
C LEU A 151 14.82 4.59 1.85
N PRO A 152 15.75 4.62 0.87
CA PRO A 152 17.05 5.26 1.06
C PRO A 152 16.92 6.78 1.16
N SER A 153 17.67 7.42 2.07
CA SER A 153 17.62 8.88 2.28
C SER A 153 17.90 9.70 1.01
N GLN A 154 18.77 9.22 0.13
CA GLN A 154 19.03 9.87 -1.15
C GLN A 154 17.79 9.87 -2.05
N LEU A 155 17.12 8.72 -2.19
CA LEU A 155 15.89 8.63 -2.97
C LEU A 155 14.78 9.47 -2.35
N ALA A 156 14.66 9.48 -1.01
CA ALA A 156 13.69 10.32 -0.33
C ALA A 156 13.91 11.82 -0.64
N SER A 157 15.17 12.27 -0.65
CA SER A 157 15.52 13.65 -1.00
C SER A 157 15.12 14.00 -2.43
N GLU A 158 15.43 13.11 -3.39
CA GLU A 158 15.06 13.29 -4.79
C GLU A 158 13.53 13.30 -5.00
N LEU A 159 12.79 12.47 -4.24
CA LEU A 159 11.33 12.41 -4.32
C LEU A 159 10.67 13.64 -3.71
N LEU A 160 11.19 14.17 -2.60
CA LEU A 160 10.66 15.37 -1.95
C LEU A 160 10.68 16.60 -2.86
N GLU A 161 11.66 16.69 -3.78
CA GLU A 161 11.74 17.76 -4.77
C GLU A 161 10.73 17.60 -5.92
N ARG A 162 10.03 16.46 -5.99
CA ARG A 162 9.22 16.02 -7.14
C ARG A 162 7.75 15.78 -6.83
N CYS A 163 7.31 15.93 -5.59
CA CYS A 163 5.98 15.51 -5.17
C CYS A 163 5.34 16.51 -4.20
N GLU A 164 4.03 16.39 -4.04
CA GLU A 164 3.24 17.15 -3.05
C GLU A 164 3.57 16.68 -1.63
N SER A 165 3.57 15.36 -1.44
CA SER A 165 3.91 14.71 -0.18
C SER A 165 4.52 13.34 -0.43
N LEU A 166 5.47 12.98 0.43
CA LEU A 166 6.17 11.70 0.40
C LEU A 166 5.86 10.94 1.69
N TRP A 167 5.36 9.72 1.56
CA TRP A 167 5.03 8.86 2.68
C TRP A 167 5.87 7.59 2.63
N ASN A 168 6.59 7.32 3.71
CA ASN A 168 7.25 6.04 3.94
C ASN A 168 6.27 5.10 4.62
N MET A 169 6.05 3.94 4.01
CA MET A 169 5.04 2.96 4.38
C MET A 169 5.71 1.67 4.82
N TYR A 170 5.33 1.15 5.98
CA TYR A 170 5.93 -0.05 6.55
C TYR A 170 4.88 -1.01 7.10
N GLY A 171 5.04 -2.29 6.80
CA GLY A 171 4.22 -3.37 7.34
C GLY A 171 4.57 -4.71 6.68
N PRO A 172 4.66 -5.80 7.45
CA PRO A 172 4.66 -7.15 6.90
C PRO A 172 3.25 -7.57 6.46
N THR A 173 3.17 -8.56 5.57
CA THR A 173 1.89 -9.12 5.11
C THR A 173 1.04 -9.66 6.25
N GLU A 174 1.67 -10.19 7.30
CA GLU A 174 1.04 -10.73 8.51
C GLU A 174 0.29 -9.69 9.34
N THR A 175 0.48 -8.39 9.10
CA THR A 175 -0.20 -7.30 9.82
C THR A 175 -1.00 -6.40 8.88
N THR A 176 -1.41 -6.97 7.74
CA THR A 176 -2.27 -6.34 6.72
C THR A 176 -1.64 -5.10 6.09
N ILE A 177 -0.80 -5.33 5.08
CA ILE A 177 -0.29 -4.31 4.15
C ILE A 177 0.65 -3.30 4.83
N TRP A 178 0.14 -2.23 5.43
CA TRP A 178 0.95 -1.25 6.18
C TRP A 178 0.45 -1.13 7.61
N SER A 179 1.38 -1.22 8.56
CA SER A 179 1.13 -1.08 9.99
C SER A 179 1.65 0.24 10.56
N ALA A 180 2.59 0.88 9.86
CA ALA A 180 3.13 2.18 10.22
C ALA A 180 3.30 3.06 8.98
N VAL A 181 3.08 4.36 9.18
CA VAL A 181 3.27 5.37 8.14
C VAL A 181 4.01 6.58 8.71
N SER A 182 4.85 7.18 7.87
CA SER A 182 5.53 8.44 8.17
C SER A 182 5.45 9.36 6.97
N GLU A 183 4.91 10.55 7.14
CA GLU A 183 5.15 11.63 6.19
C GLU A 183 6.61 12.07 6.32
N ILE A 184 7.35 12.05 5.23
CA ILE A 184 8.75 12.48 5.19
C ILE A 184 8.78 13.98 4.92
N LYS A 185 9.57 14.70 5.71
CA LYS A 185 9.77 16.15 5.59
C LYS A 185 11.23 16.47 5.30
N THR A 186 11.50 17.61 4.67
CA THR A 186 12.85 18.02 4.24
C THR A 186 13.88 18.10 5.37
N ASP A 187 13.44 18.30 6.62
CA ASP A 187 14.26 18.37 7.82
C ASP A 187 14.48 17.00 8.51
N SER A 188 13.96 15.91 7.94
CA SER A 188 14.09 14.57 8.49
C SER A 188 15.53 14.06 8.38
N GLN A 189 16.25 14.04 9.50
CA GLN A 189 17.63 13.51 9.56
C GLN A 189 17.70 11.99 9.34
N LEU A 190 16.60 11.28 9.65
CA LEU A 190 16.48 9.83 9.52
C LEU A 190 15.13 9.49 8.91
N ILE A 191 15.12 8.52 8.00
CA ILE A 191 13.87 7.98 7.43
C ILE A 191 13.28 6.99 8.43
N SER A 192 12.25 7.44 9.15
CA SER A 192 11.50 6.63 10.10
C SER A 192 10.37 5.86 9.41
N ILE A 193 9.97 4.72 9.97
CA ILE A 193 8.72 4.03 9.60
C ILE A 193 7.47 4.73 10.19
N GLY A 194 7.69 5.68 11.11
CA GLY A 194 6.65 6.51 11.69
C GLY A 194 5.87 5.84 12.81
N ASN A 195 4.57 6.14 12.89
CA ASN A 195 3.69 5.69 13.96
C ASN A 195 2.75 4.60 13.49
N GLY A 196 2.24 3.81 14.44
CA GLY A 196 1.21 2.81 14.16
C GLY A 196 -0.05 3.44 13.57
N ILE A 197 -0.62 2.78 12.56
CA ILE A 197 -1.90 3.19 11.98
C ILE A 197 -3.06 2.93 12.96
N ALA A 198 -4.29 3.24 12.58
CA ALA A 198 -5.46 3.03 13.44
C ALA A 198 -5.50 1.60 14.03
N ASN A 199 -5.78 1.53 15.33
CA ASN A 199 -5.88 0.29 16.09
C ASN A 199 -4.63 -0.63 16.01
N THR A 200 -3.45 -0.06 15.75
CA THR A 200 -2.17 -0.78 15.65
C THR A 200 -1.18 -0.26 16.68
N GLN A 201 -0.51 -1.17 17.38
CA GLN A 201 0.51 -0.85 18.38
C GLN A 201 1.86 -1.39 17.93
N LEU A 202 2.91 -0.58 18.12
CA LEU A 202 4.29 -0.94 17.82
C LEU A 202 5.06 -1.03 19.14
N TYR A 203 5.71 -2.17 19.37
CA TYR A 203 6.55 -2.42 20.54
C TYR A 203 7.97 -2.76 20.09
N ILE A 204 8.97 -2.23 20.78
CA ILE A 204 10.36 -2.63 20.59
C ILE A 204 10.78 -3.44 21.82
N LEU A 205 11.07 -4.72 21.61
CA LEU A 205 11.31 -5.69 22.68
C LEU A 205 12.76 -6.20 22.69
N ASP A 206 13.25 -6.53 23.87
CA ASP A 206 14.49 -7.29 24.03
C ASP A 206 14.27 -8.80 23.89
N GLN A 207 15.35 -9.58 24.02
CA GLN A 207 15.32 -11.05 23.95
C GLN A 207 14.50 -11.72 25.08
N SER A 208 14.16 -10.98 26.14
CA SER A 208 13.31 -11.43 27.24
C SER A 208 11.86 -10.91 27.10
N SER A 209 11.50 -10.42 25.91
CA SER A 209 10.19 -9.82 25.59
C SER A 209 9.82 -8.63 26.48
N GLN A 210 10.81 -7.88 26.97
CA GLN A 210 10.60 -6.65 27.74
C GLN A 210 10.77 -5.42 26.84
N LEU A 211 10.04 -4.34 27.14
CA LEU A 211 10.18 -3.08 26.43
C LEU A 211 11.58 -2.50 26.60
N VAL A 212 12.21 -2.13 25.49
CA VAL A 212 13.53 -1.46 25.52
C VAL A 212 13.38 0.05 25.76
N PRO A 213 14.38 0.70 26.38
CA PRO A 213 14.42 2.16 26.48
C PRO A 213 14.53 2.86 25.11
N VAL A 214 14.13 4.14 25.06
CA VAL A 214 14.26 4.97 23.84
C VAL A 214 15.72 5.02 23.36
N GLY A 215 15.92 4.77 22.06
CA GLY A 215 17.23 4.77 21.41
C GLY A 215 17.99 3.44 21.48
N VAL A 216 17.45 2.43 22.17
CA VAL A 216 18.02 1.08 22.22
C VAL A 216 17.41 0.22 21.11
N VAL A 217 18.25 -0.54 20.40
CA VAL A 217 17.81 -1.47 19.36
C VAL A 217 17.16 -2.70 19.98
N GLY A 218 16.04 -3.15 19.41
CA GLY A 218 15.33 -4.37 19.78
C GLY A 218 14.52 -4.94 18.61
N GLU A 219 13.75 -5.98 18.88
CA GLU A 219 12.84 -6.60 17.93
C GLU A 219 11.51 -5.83 17.85
N LEU A 220 11.05 -5.54 16.64
CA LEU A 220 9.74 -4.91 16.44
C LEU A 220 8.64 -5.96 16.54
N CYS A 221 7.71 -5.77 17.47
CA CYS A 221 6.47 -6.52 17.59
C CYS A 221 5.27 -5.62 17.30
N ILE A 222 4.32 -6.14 16.53
CA ILE A 222 3.13 -5.42 16.08
C ILE A 222 1.89 -6.10 16.67
N GLY A 223 1.02 -5.31 17.31
CA GLY A 223 -0.26 -5.77 17.83
C GLY A 223 -1.43 -4.96 17.26
N GLY A 224 -2.64 -5.50 17.39
CA GLY A 224 -3.88 -4.78 17.06
C GLY A 224 -4.72 -5.42 15.96
N GLU A 225 -5.66 -4.64 15.41
CA GLU A 225 -6.69 -5.11 14.47
C GLU A 225 -6.14 -5.46 13.07
N GLY A 226 -4.91 -5.05 12.76
CA GLY A 226 -4.23 -5.38 11.52
C GLY A 226 -3.73 -6.83 11.44
N LEU A 227 -3.72 -7.58 12.55
CA LEU A 227 -3.15 -8.93 12.57
C LEU A 227 -3.90 -9.91 11.65
N ALA A 228 -3.13 -10.67 10.88
CA ALA A 228 -3.64 -11.81 10.14
C ALA A 228 -4.28 -12.83 11.07
N ARG A 229 -5.21 -13.63 10.53
CA ARG A 229 -5.75 -14.80 11.26
C ARG A 229 -4.65 -15.81 11.56
N GLY A 230 -3.63 -15.88 10.70
CA GLY A 230 -2.52 -16.81 10.79
C GLY A 230 -2.12 -17.34 9.41
N TYR A 231 -1.36 -18.42 9.43
CA TYR A 231 -0.89 -19.08 8.21
C TYR A 231 -1.79 -20.25 7.82
N PHE A 232 -2.16 -20.32 6.53
CA PHE A 232 -2.96 -21.38 5.95
C PHE A 232 -2.30 -22.75 6.21
N GLN A 233 -3.07 -23.66 6.81
CA GLN A 233 -2.65 -25.03 7.12
C GLN A 233 -1.36 -25.17 7.96
N ARG A 234 -1.00 -24.14 8.75
CA ARG A 234 0.07 -24.22 9.75
C ARG A 234 -0.50 -23.82 11.10
N ARG A 235 -0.49 -24.76 12.05
CA ARG A 235 -0.89 -24.55 13.45
C ARG A 235 0.34 -24.54 14.33
#